data_AF-A0A415LD71-F1
#
_entry.id   AF-A0A415LD71-F1
#
_cell.length_a   1.000
_cell.length_b   1.000
_cell.length_c   1.000
_cell.angle_alpha   90.00
_cell.angle_beta   90.00
_cell.angle_gamma   90.00
#
_symmetry.space_group_name_H-M   'P 1'
#
loop_
_entity.id
_entity.type
_entity.pdbx_description
1 polymer ?
#
loop_
_entity_poly.entity_id
_entity_poly.type
_entity_poly.pdbx_seq_one_letter_code
_entity_poly.pdbx_strand_id
1 'polypeptide(L)'
;MSIINTFDGEGAEIIKAENNVHKIDNFPKTILVAFSTKFCNILLNNYNVSEIGCLYGGGQEYPIYEFECEDKKIGFFNSIIGEQVRQLY
;
A
#
# COMPACT_ATOMS: atom_id res chain seq x y z
N MET A 1 -30.66 6.75 -15.12
CA MET A 1 -31.22 6.23 -13.86
C MET A 1 -30.37 6.76 -12.70
N SER A 2 -30.91 6.90 -11.49
CA SER A 2 -30.12 7.43 -10.35
C SER A 2 -29.28 6.33 -9.70
N ILE A 3 -28.05 6.66 -9.27
CA ILE A 3 -27.11 5.76 -8.59
C ILE A 3 -27.64 5.20 -7.25
N ILE A 4 -28.67 5.83 -6.68
CA ILE A 4 -29.33 5.35 -5.46
C ILE A 4 -30.28 4.17 -5.72
N ASN A 5 -30.65 3.92 -6.98
CA ASN A 5 -31.66 2.91 -7.34
C ASN A 5 -31.05 1.63 -7.90
N THR A 6 -29.87 1.69 -8.53
CA THR A 6 -29.17 0.53 -9.08
C THR A 6 -27.71 0.90 -9.41
N PHE A 7 -26.85 -0.11 -9.55
CA PHE A 7 -25.48 0.09 -10.03
C PHE A 7 -25.50 0.56 -11.49
N ASP A 8 -24.83 1.67 -11.78
CA ASP A 8 -24.71 2.23 -13.13
C ASP A 8 -23.37 1.85 -13.73
N GLY A 9 -23.37 0.85 -14.62
CA GLY A 9 -22.17 0.38 -15.32
C GLY A 9 -21.91 1.06 -16.67
N GLU A 10 -22.81 1.93 -17.14
CA GLU A 10 -22.71 2.60 -18.44
C GLU A 10 -22.49 4.11 -18.31
N GLY A 11 -22.82 4.69 -17.15
CA GLY A 11 -22.59 6.09 -16.83
C GLY A 11 -21.11 6.45 -16.67
N ALA A 12 -20.80 7.73 -16.89
CA ALA A 12 -19.48 8.27 -16.60
C ALA A 12 -19.17 8.18 -15.10
N GLU A 13 -17.94 7.80 -14.76
CA GLU A 13 -17.50 7.68 -13.37
C GLU A 13 -17.62 9.00 -12.62
N ILE A 14 -18.31 8.99 -11.47
CA ILE A 14 -18.40 10.14 -10.57
C ILE A 14 -17.05 10.42 -9.91
N ILE A 15 -16.33 9.35 -9.55
CA ILE A 15 -14.99 9.39 -8.99
C ILE A 15 -14.12 8.49 -9.86
N LYS A 16 -13.17 9.10 -10.57
CA LYS A 16 -12.15 8.35 -11.29
C LYS A 16 -11.11 7.82 -10.32
N ALA A 17 -10.88 6.52 -10.29
CA ALA A 17 -9.85 5.92 -9.44
C ALA A 17 -8.47 6.52 -9.71
N GLU A 18 -8.14 6.78 -10.98
CA GLU A 18 -6.87 7.40 -11.41
C GLU A 18 -6.60 8.78 -10.80
N ASN A 19 -7.64 9.54 -10.43
CA ASN A 19 -7.48 10.86 -9.80
C ASN A 19 -7.16 10.76 -8.30
N ASN A 20 -7.31 9.57 -7.71
CA ASN A 20 -7.19 9.33 -6.27
C ASN A 20 -6.09 8.32 -5.92
N VAL A 21 -5.36 7.82 -6.92
CA VAL A 21 -4.24 6.90 -6.72
C VAL A 21 -2.96 7.50 -7.29
N HIS A 22 -1.89 7.47 -6.50
CA HIS A 22 -0.55 7.77 -6.99
C HIS A 22 0.01 6.51 -7.66
N LYS A 23 0.19 6.56 -8.98
CA LYS A 23 0.82 5.46 -9.72
C LYS A 23 2.31 5.41 -9.39
N ILE A 24 2.81 4.22 -9.05
CA ILE A 24 4.23 3.95 -8.87
C ILE A 24 4.70 3.21 -10.12
N ASP A 25 5.50 3.88 -10.94
CA ASP A 25 6.08 3.27 -12.13
C ASP A 25 7.11 2.19 -11.75
N ASN A 26 7.21 1.13 -12.55
CA ASN A 26 8.12 0.00 -12.32
C ASN A 26 7.96 -0.67 -10.94
N PHE A 27 6.73 -0.72 -10.42
CA PHE A 27 6.44 -1.34 -9.13
C PHE A 27 6.99 -2.78 -9.05
N PRO A 28 7.64 -3.18 -7.93
CA PRO A 28 8.26 -4.48 -7.81
C PRO A 28 7.25 -5.62 -8.02
N LYS A 29 7.68 -6.64 -8.78
CA LYS A 29 6.83 -7.81 -9.09
C LYS A 29 6.56 -8.68 -7.86
N THR A 30 7.37 -8.54 -6.82
CA THR A 30 7.26 -9.26 -5.54
C THR A 30 7.29 -8.26 -4.40
N ILE A 31 6.29 -8.36 -3.51
CA ILE A 31 6.16 -7.52 -2.33
C ILE A 31 6.10 -8.39 -1.08
N LEU A 32 6.92 -8.06 -0.08
CA LEU A 32 6.85 -8.61 1.27
C LEU A 32 5.98 -7.70 2.13
N VAL A 33 4.88 -8.25 2.64
CA VAL A 33 3.98 -7.53 3.54
C VAL A 33 4.16 -8.08 4.93
N ALA A 34 4.54 -7.22 5.88
CA ALA A 34 4.78 -7.64 7.26
C ALA A 34 4.02 -6.75 8.25
N PHE A 35 3.46 -7.36 9.29
CA PHE A 35 2.87 -6.63 10.42
C PHE A 35 3.91 -6.26 11.49
N SER A 36 5.04 -6.97 11.52
CA SER A 36 6.13 -6.74 12.47
C SER A 36 7.02 -5.60 12.01
N THR A 37 7.01 -4.48 12.74
CA THR A 37 7.97 -3.38 12.53
C THR A 37 9.41 -3.84 12.69
N LYS A 38 9.67 -4.80 13.60
CA LYS A 38 11.01 -5.40 13.78
C LYS A 38 11.51 -6.08 12.52
N PHE A 39 10.63 -6.80 11.81
CA PHE A 39 11.01 -7.45 10.55
C PHE A 39 11.35 -6.43 9.47
N CYS A 40 10.52 -5.38 9.30
CA CYS A 40 10.82 -4.30 8.36
C CYS A 40 12.14 -3.59 8.71
N ASN A 41 12.41 -3.36 9.99
CA ASN A 41 13.66 -2.75 10.44
C ASN A 41 14.89 -3.62 10.16
N ILE A 42 14.76 -4.95 10.19
CA ILE A 42 15.84 -5.84 9.76
C ILE A 42 16.13 -5.61 8.28
N LEU A 43 15.11 -5.54 7.42
CA LEU A 43 15.30 -5.27 5.99
C LEU A 43 15.94 -3.89 5.75
N LEU A 44 15.42 -2.85 6.40
CA LEU A 44 15.95 -1.48 6.30
C LEU A 44 17.44 -1.37 6.68
N ASN A 45 17.89 -2.14 7.67
CA ASN A 45 19.26 -2.04 8.18
C ASN A 45 20.26 -2.97 7.49
N ASN A 46 19.80 -4.03 6.81
CA ASN A 46 20.68 -5.05 6.23
C ASN A 46 20.78 -4.97 4.69
N TYR A 47 19.91 -4.21 4.03
CA TYR A 47 19.91 -4.04 2.58
C TYR A 47 20.05 -2.58 2.19
N ASN A 48 20.56 -2.35 0.98
CA ASN A 48 20.51 -1.03 0.37
C ASN A 48 19.08 -0.75 -0.13
N VAL A 49 18.29 -0.10 0.72
CA VAL A 49 16.87 0.16 0.52
C VAL A 49 16.63 1.53 -0.11
N SER A 50 15.60 1.64 -0.94
CA SER A 50 15.08 2.91 -1.46
C SER A 50 13.58 3.00 -1.21
N GLU A 51 13.09 4.18 -0.81
CA GLU A 51 11.65 4.44 -0.73
C GLU A 51 11.11 4.70 -2.14
N ILE A 52 10.07 3.97 -2.55
CA ILE A 52 9.52 4.02 -3.91
C ILE A 52 8.09 4.59 -3.96
N GLY A 53 7.52 4.91 -2.80
CA GLY A 53 6.19 5.48 -2.68
C GLY A 53 5.59 5.17 -1.30
N CYS A 54 4.29 5.38 -1.17
CA CYS A 54 3.58 5.12 0.08
C CYS A 54 2.18 4.56 -0.18
N LEU A 55 1.69 3.80 0.79
CA LEU A 55 0.30 3.39 0.90
C LEU A 55 -0.43 4.39 1.80
N TYR A 56 -1.60 4.85 1.36
CA TYR A 56 -2.47 5.73 2.14
C TYR A 56 -3.55 4.89 2.82
N GLY A 57 -3.60 4.92 4.15
CA GLY A 57 -4.60 4.17 4.92
C GLY A 57 -4.90 4.83 6.26
N GLY A 58 -6.17 4.89 6.67
CA GLY A 58 -6.55 5.47 7.96
C GLY A 58 -6.10 6.92 8.19
N GLY A 59 -5.90 7.70 7.12
CA GLY A 59 -5.36 9.06 7.18
C GLY A 59 -3.85 9.15 7.43
N GLN A 60 -3.11 8.05 7.32
CA GLN A 60 -1.66 7.98 7.47
C GLN A 60 -0.99 7.46 6.20
N GLU A 61 0.27 7.84 6.03
CA GLU A 61 1.17 7.36 4.97
C GLU A 61 2.03 6.21 5.51
N TYR A 62 2.09 5.11 4.76
CA TYR A 62 2.92 3.95 5.05
C TYR A 62 3.94 3.77 3.94
N PRO A 63 5.23 4.04 4.18
CA PRO A 63 6.24 4.00 3.13
C PRO A 63 6.40 2.57 2.58
N ILE A 64 6.57 2.51 1.26
CA ILE A 64 6.89 1.31 0.51
C ILE A 64 8.36 1.42 0.10
N TYR A 65 9.12 0.42 0.48
CA TYR A 65 10.55 0.33 0.20
C TYR A 65 10.82 -0.72 -0.87
N GLU A 66 11.94 -0.59 -1.58
CA GLU A 66 12.49 -1.55 -2.53
C GLU A 66 13.94 -1.85 -2.16
N PHE A 67 14.36 -3.09 -2.35
CA PHE A 67 15.76 -3.50 -2.33
C PHE A 67 16.02 -4.56 -3.40
N GLU A 68 17.30 -4.80 -3.67
CA GLU A 68 17.75 -5.83 -4.61
C GLU A 68 18.31 -7.04 -3.86
N CYS A 69 17.88 -8.23 -4.27
CA CYS A 69 18.36 -9.50 -3.75
C CYS A 69 18.45 -10.51 -4.90
N GLU A 70 19.63 -11.06 -5.16
CA GLU A 70 19.88 -11.97 -6.30
C GLU A 70 19.37 -11.41 -7.64
N ASP A 71 19.72 -10.16 -7.95
CA ASP A 71 19.29 -9.42 -9.15
C ASP A 71 17.77 -9.26 -9.30
N LYS A 72 17.01 -9.45 -8.21
CA LYS A 72 15.56 -9.26 -8.16
C LYS A 72 15.21 -8.08 -7.28
N LYS A 73 14.42 -7.18 -7.84
CA LYS A 73 13.74 -6.10 -7.12
C LYS A 73 12.62 -6.68 -6.26
N ILE A 74 12.75 -6.50 -4.95
CA ILE A 74 11.76 -6.91 -3.96
C ILE A 74 11.30 -5.66 -3.22
N GLY A 75 9.99 -5.41 -3.22
CA GLY A 75 9.40 -4.36 -2.39
C GLY A 75 8.98 -4.88 -1.02
N PHE A 76 8.87 -4.00 -0.05
CA PHE A 76 8.26 -4.33 1.24
C PHE A 76 7.62 -3.10 1.89
N PHE A 77 6.60 -3.33 2.72
CA PHE A 77 6.04 -2.29 3.58
C PHE A 77 5.47 -2.92 4.85
N ASN A 78 5.34 -2.09 5.89
CA ASN A 78 4.68 -2.49 7.11
C ASN A 78 3.16 -2.29 6.94
N SER A 79 2.39 -3.38 7.03
CA SER A 79 0.94 -3.32 6.88
C SER A 79 0.27 -2.90 8.18
N ILE A 80 -0.80 -2.14 8.04
CA ILE A 80 -1.74 -1.84 9.12
C ILE A 80 -2.47 -3.13 9.47
N ILE A 81 -2.44 -3.55 10.73
CA ILE A 81 -3.37 -4.55 11.23
C ILE A 81 -4.74 -3.87 11.32
N GLY A 82 -5.73 -4.39 10.61
CA GLY A 82 -7.12 -3.96 10.78
C GLY A 82 -7.56 -4.20 12.23
N GLU A 83 -7.79 -3.11 12.95
CA GLU A 83 -8.37 -3.01 14.29
C GLU A 83 -7.68 -3.80 15.43
N GLN A 84 -6.92 -3.10 16.28
CA GLN A 84 -7.12 -3.31 17.71
C GLN A 84 -8.44 -2.66 18.05
N VAL A 85 -9.51 -3.45 18.17
CA VAL A 85 -10.69 -3.01 18.92
C VAL A 85 -10.18 -2.71 20.32
N ARG A 86 -9.90 -1.43 20.59
CA ARG A 86 -9.75 -0.96 21.96
C ARG A 86 -11.15 -1.09 22.52
N GLN A 87 -11.44 -2.21 23.17
CA GLN A 87 -12.63 -2.34 24.01
C GLN A 87 -12.49 -1.28 25.11
N LEU A 88 -12.98 -0.09 24.80
CA LEU A 88 -13.33 0.91 25.78
C LEU A 88 -14.72 0.53 26.25
N TYR A 89 -14.83 -0.47 27.14
CA TYR A 89 -15.83 -0.62 28.20
C TYR A 89 -15.43 -1.82 29.06
#